data_AF-A0AA38HL24-F1
#
_entry.id   AF-A0AA38HL24-F1
#
_cell.length_a   1.000
_cell.length_b   1.000
_cell.length_c   1.000
_cell.angle_alpha   90.00
_cell.angle_beta   90.00
_cell.angle_gamma   90.00
#
_symmetry.space_group_name_H-M   'P 1'
#
loop_
_entity.id
_entity.type
_entity.pdbx_description
1 polymer ?
#
loop_
_entity_poly.entity_id
_entity_poly.type
_entity_poly.pdbx_seq_one_letter_code
_entity_poly.pdbx_strand_id
1 'polypeptide(L)'
;MGLFAEGGIYIMYSNTVLGVSFLKKANPDLPENKIRFYAAEILLPLYYLHDKINIAFLDLTPEHILLDQEGHVCLCDFGQAKRLRKGTCL
;
A
#
# COMPACT_ATOMS: atom_id res chain seq x y z
N MET A 1 -4.87 -10.06 -17.14
CA MET A 1 -4.68 -8.67 -16.70
C MET A 1 -6.01 -8.22 -16.11
N GLY A 2 -6.11 -8.18 -14.79
CA GLY A 2 -7.34 -7.77 -14.11
C GLY A 2 -7.01 -6.68 -13.12
N LEU A 3 -7.34 -5.44 -13.48
CA LEU A 3 -7.34 -4.31 -12.57
C LEU A 3 -8.78 -4.17 -12.08
N PHE A 4 -9.05 -4.49 -10.82
CA PHE A 4 -10.30 -4.04 -10.22
C PHE A 4 -10.03 -2.64 -9.67
N ALA A 5 -10.57 -1.63 -10.36
CA ALA A 5 -10.51 -0.24 -9.95
C ALA A 5 -11.94 0.27 -9.77
N GLU A 6 -12.46 0.15 -8.54
CA GLU A 6 -13.63 0.90 -8.11
C GLU A 6 -13.25 1.79 -6.93
N GLY A 7 -13.54 3.08 -7.06
CA GLY A 7 -13.36 4.06 -5.98
C GLY A 7 -11.90 4.35 -5.57
N GLY A 8 -10.90 3.95 -6.34
CA GLY A 8 -9.48 4.16 -5.99
C GLY A 8 -8.85 3.01 -5.19
N ILE A 9 -9.53 1.87 -5.09
CA ILE A 9 -8.93 0.62 -4.60
C ILE A 9 -8.31 -0.09 -5.80
N TYR A 10 -6.99 -0.28 -5.77
CA TYR A 10 -6.25 -1.04 -6.77
C TYR A 10 -5.89 -2.40 -6.17
N ILE A 11 -6.56 -3.46 -6.60
CA ILE A 11 -6.18 -4.83 -6.26
C ILE A 11 -5.47 -5.44 -7.46
N MET A 12 -4.15 -5.56 -7.37
CA MET A 12 -3.29 -6.14 -8.40
C MET A 12 -3.00 -7.61 -8.07
N TYR A 13 -3.58 -8.53 -8.86
CA TYR A 13 -3.18 -9.94 -8.85
C TYR A 13 -2.29 -10.24 -10.08
N SER A 14 -1.06 -10.70 -9.79
CA SER A 14 -0.16 -11.49 -10.64
C SER A 14 1.08 -10.80 -11.27
N ASN A 15 2.19 -11.53 -11.08
CA ASN A 15 3.48 -11.60 -11.79
C ASN A 15 4.20 -10.30 -12.13
N THR A 16 5.25 -10.07 -11.34
CA THR A 16 6.23 -8.97 -11.38
C THR A 16 5.77 -7.76 -10.58
N VAL A 17 5.90 -7.89 -9.26
CA VAL A 17 5.78 -6.75 -8.36
C VAL A 17 7.05 -6.68 -7.53
N LEU A 18 7.77 -5.56 -7.64
CA LEU A 18 8.97 -5.33 -6.83
C LEU A 18 8.52 -4.71 -5.51
N GLY A 19 8.75 -5.42 -4.40
CA GLY A 19 8.46 -4.88 -3.07
C GLY A 19 9.39 -3.71 -2.74
N VAL A 20 8.92 -2.74 -1.95
CA VAL A 20 9.77 -1.63 -1.45
C VAL A 20 10.93 -2.18 -0.59
N SER A 21 10.70 -3.30 0.08
CA SER A 21 11.74 -4.11 0.73
C SER A 21 12.84 -4.58 -0.23
N PHE A 22 12.49 -4.90 -1.48
CA PHE A 22 13.46 -5.22 -2.53
C PHE A 22 14.25 -3.98 -2.96
N LEU A 23 13.62 -2.81 -3.07
CA LEU A 23 14.35 -1.57 -3.40
C LEU A 23 15.43 -1.24 -2.37
N LYS A 24 15.14 -1.39 -1.08
CA LYS A 24 16.14 -1.16 -0.01
C LYS A 24 17.29 -2.17 -0.05
N LYS A 25 17.02 -3.41 -0.45
CA LYS A 25 18.05 -4.46 -0.63
C LYS A 25 18.87 -4.25 -1.91
N ALA A 26 18.25 -3.78 -2.99
CA ALA A 26 18.89 -3.54 -4.27
C ALA A 26 19.67 -2.22 -4.30
N ASN A 27 19.22 -1.22 -3.54
CA ASN A 27 19.88 0.06 -3.38
C ASN A 27 19.74 0.55 -1.92
N PRO A 28 20.78 0.37 -1.08
CA PRO A 28 20.74 0.80 0.31
C PRO A 28 20.64 2.33 0.46
N ASP A 29 21.11 3.10 -0.53
CA ASP A 29 21.15 4.56 -0.52
C ASP A 29 19.97 5.16 -1.30
N LEU A 30 18.74 4.83 -0.86
CA LEU A 30 17.55 5.42 -1.47
C LEU A 30 17.50 6.94 -1.17
N PRO A 31 17.45 7.82 -2.17
CA PRO A 31 17.46 9.26 -1.94
C PRO A 31 16.27 9.71 -1.10
N GLU A 32 16.46 10.69 -0.21
CA GLU A 32 15.41 11.22 0.68
C GLU A 32 14.15 11.64 -0.10
N ASN A 33 14.31 12.25 -1.28
CA ASN A 33 13.18 12.64 -2.12
C ASN A 33 12.32 11.43 -2.57
N LYS A 34 12.94 10.27 -2.84
CA LYS A 34 12.22 9.03 -3.16
C LYS A 34 11.54 8.45 -1.94
N ILE A 35 12.19 8.49 -0.77
CA ILE A 35 11.57 8.08 0.51
C ILE A 35 10.32 8.93 0.78
N ARG A 36 10.42 10.25 0.64
CA ARG A 36 9.28 11.17 0.83
C ARG A 36 8.15 10.90 -0.17
N PHE A 37 8.48 10.62 -1.42
CA PHE A 37 7.51 10.23 -2.44
C PHE A 37 6.76 8.96 -2.05
N TYR A 38 7.47 7.88 -1.68
CA TYR A 38 6.83 6.63 -1.26
C TYR A 38 6.01 6.79 0.01
N ALA A 39 6.47 7.57 0.99
CA ALA A 39 5.69 7.85 2.19
C ALA A 39 4.36 8.55 1.88
N ALA A 40 4.37 9.53 0.96
CA ALA A 40 3.15 10.21 0.53
C ALA A 40 2.18 9.27 -0.20
N GLU A 41 2.70 8.43 -1.10
CA GLU A 41 1.90 7.47 -1.88
C GLU A 41 1.35 6.33 -1.01
N ILE A 42 1.99 5.97 0.11
CA ILE A 42 1.45 5.03 1.10
C ILE A 42 0.30 5.66 1.90
N LEU A 43 0.43 6.94 2.27
CA LEU A 43 -0.57 7.64 3.09
C LEU A 43 -1.90 7.83 2.38
N LEU A 44 -1.89 8.03 1.05
CA LEU A 44 -3.09 8.27 0.26
C LEU A 44 -4.11 7.10 0.32
N PRO A 45 -3.75 5.83 0.01
CA PRO A 45 -4.65 4.71 0.15
C PRO A 45 -5.01 4.43 1.62
N LEU A 46 -4.09 4.59 2.57
CA LEU A 46 -4.42 4.44 4.00
C LEU A 46 -5.50 5.43 4.45
N TYR A 47 -5.38 6.70 4.04
CA TYR A 47 -6.40 7.71 4.31
C TYR A 47 -7.74 7.31 3.67
N TYR A 48 -7.74 6.84 2.42
CA TYR A 48 -8.96 6.37 1.76
C TYR A 48 -9.60 5.20 2.51
N LEU A 49 -8.81 4.18 2.87
CA LEU A 49 -9.28 3.02 3.63
C LEU A 49 -9.93 3.45 4.95
N HIS A 50 -9.25 4.31 5.69
CA HIS A 50 -9.69 4.76 7.01
C HIS A 50 -10.93 5.68 6.93
N ASP A 51 -10.88 6.72 6.09
CA ASP A 51 -11.88 7.80 6.05
C ASP A 51 -13.10 7.45 5.19
N LYS A 52 -12.90 6.83 4.02
CA LYS A 52 -13.99 6.63 3.05
C LYS A 52 -14.73 5.33 3.26
N ILE A 53 -14.04 4.26 3.63
CA ILE A 53 -14.64 2.92 3.69
C ILE A 53 -14.58 2.26 5.08
N ASN A 54 -14.01 2.95 6.07
CA ASN A 54 -13.88 2.48 7.45
C ASN A 54 -13.17 1.12 7.55
N ILE A 55 -12.03 0.97 6.89
CA ILE A 55 -11.16 -0.21 6.97
C ILE A 55 -9.85 0.23 7.59
N ALA A 56 -9.40 -0.40 8.67
CA ALA A 56 -8.05 -0.28 9.19
C ALA A 56 -7.14 -1.30 8.50
N PHE A 57 -6.07 -0.81 7.87
CA PHE A 57 -4.99 -1.66 7.38
C PHE A 57 -3.97 -1.87 8.51
N LEU A 58 -4.00 -3.04 9.14
CA LEU A 58 -3.27 -3.29 10.39
C LEU A 58 -1.88 -3.87 10.21
N ASP A 59 -1.49 -4.19 8.97
CA ASP A 59 -0.24 -4.89 8.67
C ASP A 59 0.61 -4.11 7.66
N LEU A 60 1.01 -2.91 8.08
CA LEU A 60 1.86 -2.02 7.28
C LEU A 60 3.33 -2.45 7.35
N THR A 61 3.65 -3.58 6.74
CA THR A 61 5.03 -4.04 6.56
C THR A 61 5.55 -3.68 5.17
N PRO A 62 6.88 -3.54 4.98
CA PRO A 62 7.49 -3.35 3.67
C PRO A 62 7.26 -4.50 2.67
N GLU A 63 6.74 -5.64 3.14
CA GLU A 63 6.37 -6.81 2.35
C GLU A 63 5.01 -6.60 1.68
N HIS A 64 4.13 -5.84 2.34
CA HIS A 64 2.80 -5.46 1.85
C HIS A 64 2.77 -4.15 1.06
N ILE A 65 3.93 -3.52 0.88
CA ILE A 65 4.09 -2.30 0.07
C ILE A 65 4.84 -2.67 -1.19
N LEU A 66 4.09 -2.63 -2.29
CA LEU A 66 4.52 -3.04 -3.61
C LEU A 66 4.70 -1.83 -4.53
N LEU A 67 5.50 -2.00 -5.58
CA LEU A 67 5.61 -1.03 -6.66
C LEU A 67 5.13 -1.61 -7.98
N ASP A 68 4.33 -0.85 -8.70
CA ASP A 68 3.96 -1.17 -10.08
C ASP A 68 5.13 -0.92 -11.07
N GLN A 69 4.87 -1.13 -12.35
CA GLN A 69 5.88 -0.98 -13.41
C GLN A 69 6.33 0.48 -13.62
N GLU A 70 5.52 1.44 -13.17
CA GLU A 70 5.80 2.87 -13.25
C GLU A 70 6.48 3.40 -11.97
N GLY A 71 6.51 2.58 -10.91
CA GLY A 71 7.12 2.88 -9.63
C GLY A 71 6.17 3.54 -8.63
N HIS A 72 4.85 3.42 -8.82
CA HIS A 72 3.83 3.86 -7.86
C HIS A 72 3.56 2.82 -6.79
N VAL A 73 3.17 3.28 -5.61
CA VAL A 73 2.91 2.39 -4.47
C VAL A 73 1.55 1.72 -4.60
N CYS A 74 1.54 0.41 -4.41
CA CYS A 74 0.33 -0.40 -4.22
C CYS A 74 0.38 -1.08 -2.86
N LEU A 75 -0.73 -1.01 -2.09
CA LEU A 75 -0.90 -1.86 -0.91
C LEU A 75 -1.41 -3.22 -1.33
N CYS A 76 -0.86 -4.29 -0.76
CA CYS A 76 -1.35 -5.64 -0.94
C CYS A 76 -1.62 -6.33 0.40
N ASP A 77 -2.21 -7.53 0.33
CA ASP A 77 -2.56 -8.37 1.48
C ASP A 77 -3.45 -7.68 2.54
N PHE A 78 -4.77 -7.75 2.30
CA PHE A 78 -5.78 -7.27 3.24
C PHE A 78 -6.22 -8.35 4.24
N GLY A 79 -5.48 -9.46 4.39
CA GLY A 79 -5.87 -10.57 5.26
C GLY A 79 -6.05 -10.16 6.74
N GLN A 80 -5.28 -9.17 7.19
CA GLN A 80 -5.34 -8.61 8.54
C GLN A 80 -6.19 -7.35 8.65
N ALA A 81 -6.72 -6.84 7.53
CA ALA A 81 -7.48 -5.60 7.52
C ALA A 81 -8.85 -5.78 8.22
N LYS A 82 -9.27 -4.78 8.99
CA LYS A 82 -10.52 -4.83 9.75
C LYS A 82 -11.45 -3.69 9.40
N ARG A 83 -12.73 -4.00 9.21
CA ARG A 83 -13.74 -2.96 9.10
C ARG A 83 -14.00 -2.33 10.48
N LEU A 84 -13.71 -1.05 10.61
CA LEU A 84 -13.99 -0.25 11.79
C LEU A 84 -15.48 0.05 11.87
N ARG A 85 -16.08 -0.22 13.04
CA ARG A 85 -17.41 0.32 13.37
C ARG A 85 -17.19 1.54 14.26
N LYS A 86 -18.11 2.51 14.22
CA LYS A 86 -18.09 3.62 15.18
C LYS A 86 -18.12 3.03 16.61
N GLY A 87 -17.12 3.37 17.42
CA GLY A 87 -16.95 2.85 18.78
C GLY A 87 -16.07 1.60 18.91
N THR A 88 -15.43 1.12 17.84
CA THR A 88 -14.40 0.08 17.94
C THR A 88 -13.09 0.69 18.45
N CYS A 89 -12.71 0.38 19.69
CA CYS A 89 -11.34 0.57 20.15
C CYS A 89 -10.47 -0.53 19.51
N LEU A 90 -9.43 -0.13 18.79
CA LEU A 90 -8.39 -1.02 18.26
C LEU A 90 -7.41 -1.43 19.35
#